data_AF-A0A815SWU5-F1
#
_entry.id   AF-A0A815SWU5-F1
#
_cell.length_a   1.000
_cell.length_b   1.000
_cell.length_c   1.000
_cell.angle_alpha   90.00
_cell.angle_beta   90.00
_cell.angle_gamma   90.00
#
_symmetry.space_group_name_H-M   'P 1'
#
loop_
_entity.id
_entity.type
_entity.pdbx_description
1 polymer ?
#
loop_
_entity_poly.entity_id
_entity_poly.type
_entity_poly.pdbx_seq_one_letter_code
_entity_poly.pdbx_strand_id
1 'polypeptide(L)'
;MASNSGRRSTLLIEQKLKILEALESKKADDVAKYFNIGYSTVKKIRQNEEEIRKVVVNNGNLSRKRKRESPNEEIGEALIAWFHQMRAQNATINGPLMMGKAKQLAVTREHQESEPSHDWLERLKSRHNIKFIKVSGEQASADQAGAKKLD
;
A
#
# COMPACT_ATOMS: atom_id res chain seq x y z
N MET A 1 31.68 26.43 9.58
CA MET A 1 30.50 25.58 9.86
C MET A 1 29.54 25.73 8.69
N ALA A 2 29.55 24.79 7.73
CA ALA A 2 28.70 24.90 6.55
C ALA A 2 27.24 24.63 6.93
N SER A 3 26.43 25.68 6.98
CA SER A 3 24.98 25.59 7.03
C SER A 3 24.48 24.94 5.74
N ASN A 4 24.08 23.68 5.81
CA ASN A 4 23.51 22.95 4.67
C ASN A 4 22.04 23.36 4.45
N SER A 5 21.82 24.62 4.08
CA SER A 5 20.52 25.12 3.60
C SER A 5 20.40 24.90 2.09
N GLY A 6 20.45 23.65 1.62
CA GLY A 6 20.76 23.43 0.21
C GLY A 6 20.40 22.09 -0.44
N ARG A 7 19.30 21.43 -0.06
CA ARG A 7 18.47 20.58 -0.94
C ARG A 7 17.32 19.99 -0.14
N ARG A 8 16.10 20.08 -0.68
CA ARG A 8 14.92 19.44 -0.09
C ARG A 8 15.06 17.91 -0.24
N SER A 9 15.70 17.23 0.72
CA SER A 9 15.81 15.77 0.70
C SER A 9 14.40 15.19 0.86
N THR A 10 13.95 14.44 -0.16
CA THR A 10 12.63 13.82 -0.11
C THR A 10 12.78 12.44 0.51
N LEU A 11 12.41 12.34 1.79
CA LEU A 11 12.51 11.11 2.59
C LEU A 11 11.47 10.07 2.19
N LEU A 12 11.90 8.81 2.13
CA LEU A 12 11.02 7.64 1.99
C LEU A 12 10.18 7.43 3.25
N ILE A 13 9.05 6.72 3.16
CA ILE A 13 8.27 6.33 4.34
C ILE A 13 9.14 5.50 5.30
N GLU A 14 9.93 4.56 4.79
CA GLU A 14 10.85 3.76 5.61
C GLU A 14 11.85 4.62 6.39
N GLN A 15 12.40 5.67 5.76
CA GLN A 15 13.32 6.60 6.43
C GLN A 15 12.60 7.42 7.51
N LYS A 16 11.35 7.82 7.26
CA LYS A 16 10.54 8.53 8.26
C LYS A 16 10.22 7.65 9.46
N LEU A 17 9.99 6.35 9.27
CA LEU A 17 9.79 5.38 10.36
C LEU A 17 11.04 5.27 11.24
N LYS A 18 12.22 5.11 10.63
CA LYS A 18 13.50 5.09 11.37
C LYS A 18 13.73 6.37 12.18
N ILE A 19 13.27 7.52 11.67
CA ILE A 19 13.32 8.79 12.40
C ILE A 19 12.36 8.79 13.59
N LEU A 20 11.13 8.26 13.43
CA LEU A 20 10.17 8.13 14.53
C LEU A 20 10.67 7.18 15.62
N GLU A 21 11.22 6.03 15.25
CA GLU A 21 11.85 5.08 16.19
C GLU A 21 13.01 5.74 16.96
N ALA A 22 13.85 6.52 16.27
CA ALA A 22 14.93 7.24 16.94
C ALA A 22 14.43 8.33 17.90
N LEU A 23 13.28 8.94 17.64
CA LEU A 23 12.65 9.93 18.52
C LEU A 23 12.07 9.34 19.81
N GLU A 24 11.86 8.02 19.87
CA GLU A 24 11.42 7.34 21.10
C GLU A 24 12.51 7.33 22.18
N SER A 25 13.79 7.39 21.77
CA SER A 25 14.94 7.31 22.69
C SER A 25 15.85 8.54 22.71
N LYS A 26 15.81 9.39 21.67
CA LYS A 26 16.73 10.52 21.49
C LYS A 26 15.98 11.85 21.34
N LYS A 27 16.65 12.95 21.70
CA LYS A 27 16.13 14.30 21.47
C LYS A 27 16.10 14.62 19.98
N ALA A 28 15.13 15.44 19.57
CA ALA A 28 14.93 15.81 18.18
C ALA A 28 16.16 16.49 17.54
N ASP A 29 16.96 17.22 18.31
CA ASP A 29 18.21 17.84 17.84
C ASP A 29 19.27 16.80 17.48
N ASP A 30 19.41 15.76 18.29
CA ASP A 30 20.39 14.69 18.06
C ASP A 30 19.96 13.82 16.88
N VAL A 31 18.65 13.57 16.75
CA VAL A 31 18.06 12.90 15.59
C VAL A 31 18.31 13.73 14.32
N ALA A 32 18.07 15.04 14.35
CA ALA A 32 18.31 15.92 13.21
C ALA A 32 19.77 15.85 12.72
N LYS A 33 20.73 15.90 13.64
CA LYS A 33 22.16 15.77 13.35
C LYS A 33 22.49 14.39 12.78
N TYR A 34 22.02 13.32 13.43
CA TYR A 34 22.32 11.94 13.04
C TYR A 34 21.82 11.61 11.63
N PHE A 35 20.60 12.03 11.29
CA PHE A 35 20.02 11.80 9.97
C PHE A 35 20.40 12.88 8.94
N ASN A 36 21.21 13.89 9.32
CA ASN A 36 21.59 15.03 8.50
C ASN A 36 20.37 15.73 7.83
N ILE A 37 19.35 16.02 8.64
CA ILE A 37 18.13 16.72 8.22
C ILE A 37 17.86 17.93 9.11
N GLY A 38 17.11 18.90 8.59
CA GLY A 38 16.73 20.08 9.38
C GLY A 38 15.80 19.71 10.53
N TYR A 39 15.96 20.36 11.69
CA TYR A 39 15.10 20.20 12.86
C TYR A 39 13.61 20.35 12.54
N SER A 40 13.26 21.33 11.69
CA SER A 40 11.89 21.55 11.22
C SER A 40 11.32 20.34 10.45
N THR A 41 12.16 19.55 9.79
CA THR A 41 11.76 18.30 9.12
C THR A 41 11.45 17.21 10.14
N VAL A 42 12.29 17.05 11.16
CA VAL A 42 12.05 16.11 12.27
C VAL A 42 10.72 16.42 12.97
N LYS A 43 10.47 17.70 13.29
CA LYS A 43 9.19 18.13 13.90
C LYS A 43 7.99 17.81 13.02
N LYS A 44 8.08 18.08 11.70
CA LYS A 44 7.02 17.75 10.74
C LYS A 44 6.78 16.24 10.62
N ILE A 45 7.85 15.42 10.69
CA ILE A 45 7.71 13.95 10.67
C ILE A 45 6.95 13.49 11.92
N ARG A 46 7.32 14.00 13.09
CA ARG A 46 6.62 13.71 14.35
C ARG A 46 5.14 14.11 14.32
N GLN A 47 4.82 15.27 13.75
CA GLN A 47 3.43 15.71 13.59
C GLN A 47 2.61 14.83 12.64
N ASN A 48 3.24 14.16 11.68
CA ASN A 48 2.56 13.27 10.73
C ASN A 48 2.75 11.79 11.10
N GLU A 49 3.09 11.49 12.36
CA GLU A 49 3.40 10.13 12.81
C GLU A 49 2.26 9.15 12.54
N GLU A 50 1.03 9.52 12.88
CA GLU A 50 -0.15 8.68 12.69
C GLU A 50 -0.34 8.30 11.22
N GLU A 51 -0.25 9.27 10.31
CA GLU A 51 -0.34 9.03 8.85
C GLU A 51 0.79 8.14 8.35
N ILE A 52 2.02 8.31 8.86
CA ILE A 52 3.17 7.49 8.50
C ILE A 52 2.97 6.04 8.97
N ARG A 53 2.50 5.84 10.21
CA ARG A 53 2.21 4.50 10.76
C ARG A 53 0.99 3.86 10.07
N LYS A 54 -0.04 4.63 9.70
CA LYS A 54 -1.21 4.16 8.91
C LYS A 54 -0.78 3.52 7.59
N VAL A 55 0.26 4.04 6.94
CA VAL A 55 0.83 3.44 5.72
C VAL A 55 1.32 2.02 6.00
N VAL A 56 2.00 1.76 7.12
CA VAL A 56 2.50 0.43 7.48
C VAL A 56 1.36 -0.54 7.74
N VAL A 57 0.39 -0.14 8.57
CA VAL A 57 -0.79 -0.95 8.90
C VAL A 57 -1.57 -1.34 7.64
N ASN A 58 -1.68 -0.44 6.67
CA ASN A 58 -2.39 -0.69 5.41
C ASN A 58 -1.53 -1.38 4.33
N ASN A 59 -0.40 -1.99 4.70
CA ASN A 59 0.55 -2.65 3.81
C ASN A 59 1.05 -1.75 2.67
N GLY A 60 1.18 -0.45 2.95
CA GLY A 60 1.57 0.56 1.99
C GLY A 60 3.02 0.45 1.52
N ASN A 61 3.30 0.98 0.33
CA ASN A 61 4.63 1.01 -0.26
C ASN A 61 5.57 1.93 0.53
N LEU A 62 6.53 1.35 1.25
CA LEU A 62 7.48 2.07 2.11
C LEU A 62 8.54 2.86 1.33
N SER A 63 8.78 2.51 0.06
CA SER A 63 9.64 3.25 -0.86
C SER A 63 8.95 4.50 -1.43
N ARG A 64 7.68 4.74 -1.08
CA ARG A 64 6.96 5.96 -1.46
C ARG A 64 7.55 7.18 -0.75
N LYS A 65 7.59 8.30 -1.47
CA LYS A 65 8.11 9.58 -0.98
C LYS A 65 7.02 10.55 -0.48
N ARG A 66 5.88 10.59 -1.16
CA ARG A 66 4.79 11.55 -0.94
C ARG A 66 3.43 10.87 -1.03
N LYS A 67 2.49 11.27 -0.15
CA LYS A 67 1.06 11.03 -0.36
C LYS A 67 0.63 11.86 -1.59
N ARG A 68 -0.19 11.26 -2.43
CA ARG A 68 -0.82 11.86 -3.60
C ARG A 68 -2.29 11.58 -3.41
N GLU A 69 -3.05 12.64 -3.21
CA GLU A 69 -4.49 12.59 -3.10
C GLU A 69 -5.07 12.08 -4.44
N SER A 70 -6.08 11.24 -4.35
CA SER A 70 -6.92 10.86 -5.48
C SER A 70 -8.34 11.34 -5.20
N PRO A 71 -9.11 11.76 -6.23
CA PRO A 71 -10.53 12.10 -6.06
C PRO A 71 -11.33 10.97 -5.40
N ASN A 72 -10.86 9.73 -5.57
CA ASN A 72 -11.49 8.53 -5.04
C ASN A 72 -10.71 7.95 -3.83
N GLU A 73 -10.07 8.79 -3.01
CA GLU A 73 -9.27 8.34 -1.84
C GLU A 73 -10.12 7.52 -0.87
N GLU A 74 -11.33 7.98 -0.55
CA GLU A 74 -12.22 7.30 0.40
C GLU A 74 -12.64 5.90 -0.04
N ILE A 75 -12.94 5.72 -1.33
CA ILE A 75 -13.23 4.40 -1.90
C ILE A 75 -11.98 3.54 -1.84
N GLY A 76 -10.81 4.11 -2.15
CA GLY A 76 -9.54 3.42 -2.02
C GLY A 76 -9.34 2.90 -0.59
N GLU A 77 -9.55 3.75 0.43
CA GLU A 77 -9.42 3.34 1.83
C GLU A 77 -10.42 2.22 2.20
N ALA A 78 -11.69 2.36 1.83
CA ALA A 78 -12.71 1.35 2.10
C ALA A 78 -12.42 0.02 1.38
N LEU A 79 -11.94 0.08 0.14
CA LEU A 79 -11.58 -1.09 -0.66
C LEU A 79 -10.36 -1.82 -0.09
N ILE A 80 -9.37 -1.09 0.42
CA ILE A 80 -8.20 -1.67 1.08
C ILE A 80 -8.58 -2.32 2.40
N ALA A 81 -9.42 -1.68 3.21
CA ALA A 81 -9.93 -2.26 4.45
C ALA A 81 -10.68 -3.58 4.18
N TRP A 82 -11.57 -3.59 3.18
CA TRP A 82 -12.26 -4.80 2.74
C TRP A 82 -11.28 -5.87 2.24
N PHE A 83 -10.28 -5.51 1.43
CA PHE A 83 -9.28 -6.45 0.94
C PHE A 83 -8.53 -7.14 2.09
N HIS A 84 -8.10 -6.38 3.09
CA HIS A 84 -7.42 -6.92 4.27
C HIS A 84 -8.32 -7.85 5.08
N GLN A 85 -9.60 -7.48 5.28
CA GLN A 85 -10.58 -8.33 5.95
C GLN A 85 -10.74 -9.68 5.22
N MET A 86 -10.89 -9.66 3.90
CA MET A 86 -11.03 -10.87 3.10
C MET A 86 -9.76 -11.73 3.13
N ARG A 87 -8.58 -11.11 3.14
CA ARG A 87 -7.31 -11.84 3.30
C ARG A 87 -7.16 -12.49 4.67
N ALA A 88 -7.61 -11.82 5.74
CA ALA A 88 -7.66 -12.41 7.08
C ALA A 88 -8.58 -13.63 7.15
N GLN A 89 -9.57 -13.72 6.25
CA GLN A 89 -10.47 -14.86 6.11
C GLN A 89 -9.96 -15.91 5.09
N ASN A 90 -8.69 -15.83 4.67
CA ASN A 90 -8.08 -16.70 3.66
C ASN A 90 -8.80 -16.69 2.29
N ALA A 91 -9.58 -15.66 1.99
CA ALA A 91 -10.27 -15.56 0.71
C ALA A 91 -9.29 -15.21 -0.42
N THR A 92 -9.47 -15.86 -1.57
CA THR A 92 -8.70 -15.54 -2.78
C THR A 92 -9.40 -14.42 -3.54
N ILE A 93 -8.81 -13.22 -3.50
CA ILE A 93 -9.27 -12.06 -4.28
C ILE A 93 -8.47 -11.95 -5.57
N ASN A 94 -9.17 -11.81 -6.69
CA ASN A 94 -8.58 -11.47 -7.99
C ASN A 94 -8.93 -10.03 -8.41
N GLY A 95 -8.31 -9.55 -9.49
CA GLY A 95 -8.52 -8.20 -10.02
C GLY A 95 -9.96 -7.86 -10.36
N PRO A 96 -10.69 -8.71 -11.13
CA PRO A 96 -12.09 -8.47 -11.45
C PRO A 96 -13.00 -8.34 -10.21
N LEU A 97 -12.81 -9.20 -9.20
CA LEU A 97 -13.57 -9.14 -7.96
C LEU A 97 -13.31 -7.82 -7.22
N MET A 98 -12.04 -7.41 -7.13
CA MET A 98 -11.66 -6.16 -6.48
C MET A 98 -12.22 -4.94 -7.23
N MET A 99 -12.25 -4.96 -8.55
CA MET A 99 -12.87 -3.91 -9.36
C MET A 99 -14.39 -3.85 -9.15
N GLY A 100 -15.07 -5.00 -9.14
CA GLY A 100 -16.51 -5.06 -8.86
C GLY A 100 -16.85 -4.45 -7.49
N LYS A 101 -16.06 -4.77 -6.46
CA LYS A 101 -16.22 -4.17 -5.13
C LYS A 101 -15.96 -2.66 -5.14
N ALA A 102 -14.96 -2.18 -5.88
CA ALA A 102 -14.68 -0.75 -6.01
C ALA A 102 -15.89 0.01 -6.58
N LYS A 103 -16.51 -0.52 -7.64
CA LYS A 103 -17.70 0.06 -8.26
C LYS A 103 -18.90 0.06 -7.32
N GLN A 104 -19.12 -1.03 -6.57
CA GLN A 104 -20.17 -1.09 -5.55
C GLN A 104 -19.98 0.00 -4.49
N LEU A 105 -18.75 0.18 -3.99
CA LEU A 105 -18.42 1.23 -3.03
C LEU A 105 -18.64 2.63 -3.60
N ALA A 106 -18.42 2.83 -4.90
CA ALA A 106 -18.68 4.10 -5.57
C ALA A 106 -20.16 4.45 -5.65
N VAL A 107 -21.02 3.48 -5.98
CA VAL A 107 -22.47 3.70 -6.03
C VAL A 107 -23.04 4.08 -4.67
N THR A 108 -22.55 3.47 -3.58
CA THR A 108 -23.02 3.77 -2.22
C THR A 108 -22.59 5.16 -1.73
N ARG A 109 -21.58 5.78 -2.34
CA ARG A 109 -21.08 7.11 -1.96
C ARG A 109 -21.56 8.11 -3.01
N GLU A 110 -22.74 8.69 -2.79
CA GLU A 110 -23.50 9.56 -3.73
C GLU A 110 -22.79 10.85 -4.21
N HIS A 111 -21.49 11.01 -4.00
CA HIS A 111 -20.71 12.20 -4.34
C HIS A 111 -19.34 11.85 -4.93
N GLN A 112 -19.29 11.38 -6.17
CA GLN A 112 -18.03 11.24 -6.89
C GLN A 112 -18.03 11.79 -8.31
N GLU A 113 -16.90 12.40 -8.65
CA GLU A 113 -16.60 12.98 -9.96
C GLU A 113 -16.26 11.93 -11.03
N SER A 114 -15.92 10.68 -10.68
CA SER A 114 -15.50 9.66 -11.66
C SER A 114 -15.57 8.21 -11.17
N GLU A 115 -16.10 7.31 -12.01
CA GLU A 115 -16.12 5.86 -11.79
C GLU A 115 -14.71 5.28 -11.58
N PRO A 116 -14.51 4.31 -10.66
CA PRO A 116 -13.27 3.56 -10.52
C PRO A 116 -12.81 2.94 -11.85
N SER A 117 -11.71 3.45 -12.40
CA SER A 117 -11.11 2.96 -13.63
C SER A 117 -10.06 1.88 -13.39
N HIS A 118 -9.71 1.12 -14.43
CA HIS A 118 -8.63 0.13 -14.37
C HIS A 118 -7.31 0.75 -13.89
N ASP A 119 -6.91 1.87 -14.48
CA ASP A 119 -5.68 2.57 -14.10
C ASP A 119 -5.70 3.09 -12.66
N TRP A 120 -6.86 3.52 -12.17
CA TRP A 120 -7.01 3.90 -10.77
C TRP A 120 -6.76 2.69 -9.86
N LEU A 121 -7.34 1.52 -10.19
CA LEU A 121 -7.14 0.30 -9.41
C LEU A 121 -5.68 -0.18 -9.46
N GLU A 122 -5.03 -0.16 -10.62
CA GLU A 122 -3.60 -0.51 -10.74
C GLU A 122 -2.72 0.39 -9.87
N ARG A 123 -2.98 1.70 -9.86
CA ARG A 123 -2.28 2.65 -8.98
C ARG A 123 -2.57 2.38 -7.51
N LEU A 124 -3.81 2.07 -7.15
CA LEU A 124 -4.17 1.71 -5.78
C LEU A 124 -3.41 0.46 -5.32
N LYS A 125 -3.41 -0.62 -6.13
CA LYS A 125 -2.66 -1.84 -5.84
C LYS A 125 -1.16 -1.57 -5.66
N SER A 126 -0.56 -0.77 -6.54
CA SER A 126 0.85 -0.37 -6.45
C SER A 126 1.17 0.39 -5.15
N ARG A 127 0.25 1.27 -4.69
CA ARG A 127 0.40 2.01 -3.43
C ARG A 127 0.33 1.11 -2.19
N HIS A 128 -0.40 -0.01 -2.27
CA HIS A 128 -0.67 -0.94 -1.16
C HIS A 128 0.01 -2.31 -1.31
N ASN A 129 1.03 -2.40 -2.20
CA ASN A 129 1.77 -3.62 -2.48
C ASN A 129 0.89 -4.84 -2.79
N ILE A 130 -0.27 -4.64 -3.42
CA ILE A 130 -1.19 -5.73 -3.77
C ILE A 130 -0.73 -6.36 -5.08
N LYS A 131 -0.47 -7.67 -5.04
CA LYS A 131 -0.17 -8.49 -6.21
C LYS A 131 -1.14 -9.67 -6.24
N PHE A 132 -1.72 -9.94 -7.41
CA PHE A 132 -2.50 -11.15 -7.62
C PHE A 132 -1.58 -12.21 -8.20
N ILE A 133 -1.46 -13.34 -7.52
CA ILE A 133 -0.74 -14.50 -8.05
C ILE A 133 -1.64 -15.11 -9.13
N LYS A 134 -1.15 -15.20 -10.36
CA LYS A 134 -1.78 -16.03 -11.37
C LYS A 134 -1.49 -17.48 -11.01
N VAL A 135 -2.51 -18.20 -10.54
CA VAL A 135 -2.46 -19.66 -10.49
C VAL A 135 -2.70 -20.14 -11.93
N SER A 136 -1.62 -20.39 -12.67
CA SER A 136 -1.70 -21.12 -13.94
C SER A 136 -1.90 -22.58 -13.56
N GLY A 137 -3.09 -23.14 -13.80
CA GLY A 137 -3.39 -24.52 -13.46
C GLY A 137 -2.52 -25.48 -14.25
N GLU A 138 -1.74 -26.31 -13.55
CA GLU A 138 -1.30 -27.57 -14.11
C GLU A 138 -2.54 -28.45 -14.29
N GLN A 139 -2.93 -28.71 -15.53
CA GLN A 139 -3.84 -29.81 -15.85
C GLN A 139 -3.12 -31.11 -15.47
N ALA A 140 -3.49 -31.70 -14.34
CA ALA A 140 -3.15 -33.09 -14.06
C ALA A 140 -3.86 -33.96 -15.10
N SER A 141 -3.10 -34.46 -16.07
CA SER A 141 -3.55 -35.44 -17.06
C SER A 141 -4.06 -36.68 -16.33
N ALA A 142 -5.35 -36.98 -16.49
CA ALA A 142 -5.93 -38.23 -16.03
C ALA A 142 -5.64 -39.31 -17.08
N ASP A 143 -4.52 -40.02 -16.95
CA ASP A 143 -4.30 -41.28 -17.67
C ASP A 143 -5.12 -42.38 -16.99
N GLN A 144 -6.34 -42.62 -17.47
CA GLN A 144 -7.00 -43.92 -17.28
C GLN A 144 -6.64 -44.84 -18.45
N ALA A 145 -5.54 -45.57 -18.27
CA ALA A 145 -5.24 -46.75 -19.05
C ALA A 145 -6.05 -47.94 -18.53
N GLY A 146 -7.12 -48.30 -19.25
CA GLY A 146 -7.86 -49.56 -19.11
C GLY A 146 -8.93 -49.60 -20.22
N ALA A 147 -9.05 -50.61 -21.08
CA ALA A 147 -8.83 -52.02 -20.87
C ALA A 147 -8.26 -52.71 -22.13
N LYS A 148 -7.43 -53.72 -21.88
CA LYS A 148 -6.98 -54.73 -22.85
C LYS A 148 -8.19 -55.53 -23.36
N LYS A 149 -8.23 -55.76 -24.67
CA LYS A 149 -8.96 -56.88 -25.29
C LYS A 149 -8.24 -58.19 -25.00
N LEU A 150 -8.98 -59.25 -24.69
CA LEU A 150 -8.69 -60.71 -24.77
C LEU A 150 -9.86 -61.39 -24.01
N ASP A 151 -10.61 -62.38 -24.48
CA ASP A 151 -10.80 -63.13 -25.73
C ASP A 151 -12.31 -63.43 -25.82
#